data_AF-A0A9N8H2X0-F1
#
_entry.id   AF-A0A9N8H2X0-F1
#
_cell.length_a   1.000
_cell.length_b   1.000
_cell.length_c   1.000
_cell.angle_alpha   90.00
_cell.angle_beta   90.00
_cell.angle_gamma   90.00
#
_symmetry.space_group_name_H-M   'P 1'
#
loop_
_entity.id
_entity.type
_entity.pdbx_description
1 polymer ?
#
loop_
_entity_poly.entity_id
_entity_poly.type
_entity_poly.pdbx_seq_one_letter_code
_entity_poly.pdbx_strand_id
1 'polypeptide(L)'
;MPAPQRAAPATKPSATTYVSIVGFYVLYALGGGYMVATQPSGGWQQPFSWHPLLMTIGMVAFMGIGAMTKKLGGYDNTKLHAIFSWSGIFCTLGGLYAIYTNKEQMGRPHLTSWHSWIGIAAAVNALCLGLVGSIVLHPDFGVDKTNKTIRFAHKTGARLVLALAWGAAFVGLYKMTQEPTMLILYGAPLVIFAPFTLI
;
A
#
# COMPACT_ATOMS: atom_id res chain seq x y z
N MET A 1 -5.77 -36.38 21.09
CA MET A 1 -5.97 -34.96 20.70
C MET A 1 -6.68 -34.95 19.35
N PRO A 2 -7.85 -34.28 19.21
CA PRO A 2 -8.51 -34.16 17.92
C PRO A 2 -7.64 -33.32 16.97
N ALA A 3 -7.51 -33.76 15.71
CA ALA A 3 -6.77 -33.02 14.70
C ALA A 3 -7.39 -31.61 14.52
N PRO A 4 -6.59 -30.55 14.38
CA PRO A 4 -7.12 -29.22 14.13
C PRO A 4 -7.95 -29.24 12.85
N GLN A 5 -9.23 -28.87 12.96
CA GLN A 5 -10.12 -28.72 11.81
C GLN A 5 -9.44 -27.79 10.81
N ARG A 6 -9.20 -28.29 9.59
CA ARG A 6 -8.70 -27.46 8.49
C ARG A 6 -9.73 -26.34 8.27
N ALA A 7 -9.32 -25.10 8.50
CA ALA A 7 -10.10 -23.94 8.10
C ALA A 7 -10.48 -24.09 6.61
N ALA A 8 -11.75 -23.84 6.30
CA ALA A 8 -12.23 -23.89 4.93
C ALA A 8 -11.35 -22.96 4.05
N PRO A 9 -11.01 -23.37 2.81
CA PRO A 9 -10.23 -22.53 1.93
C PRO A 9 -10.95 -21.19 1.75
N ALA A 10 -10.23 -20.09 1.94
CA ALA A 10 -10.78 -18.75 1.74
C ALA A 10 -11.38 -18.66 0.33
N THR A 11 -12.65 -18.27 0.27
CA THR A 11 -13.38 -18.15 -0.99
C THR A 11 -12.73 -17.07 -1.86
N LYS A 12 -12.46 -17.41 -3.12
CA LYS A 12 -11.93 -16.44 -4.09
C LYS A 12 -12.98 -15.34 -4.30
N PRO A 13 -12.56 -14.07 -4.47
CA PRO A 13 -13.51 -13.01 -4.77
C PRO A 13 -14.19 -13.27 -6.12
N SER A 14 -15.46 -12.90 -6.23
CA SER A 14 -16.17 -12.91 -7.52
C SER A 14 -15.55 -11.91 -8.49
N ALA A 15 -15.79 -12.08 -9.79
CA ALA A 15 -15.32 -11.14 -10.81
C ALA A 15 -15.84 -9.72 -10.54
N THR A 16 -17.13 -9.58 -10.19
CA THR A 16 -17.73 -8.29 -9.83
C THR A 16 -17.05 -7.67 -8.63
N THR A 17 -16.84 -8.43 -7.55
CA THR A 17 -16.14 -7.95 -6.35
C THR A 17 -14.73 -7.45 -6.68
N TYR A 18 -13.98 -8.23 -7.45
CA TYR A 18 -12.63 -7.85 -7.87
C TYR A 18 -12.63 -6.57 -8.70
N VAL A 19 -13.45 -6.49 -9.75
CA VAL A 19 -13.54 -5.32 -10.63
C VAL A 19 -13.97 -4.07 -9.86
N SER A 20 -14.96 -4.18 -8.97
CA SER A 20 -15.41 -3.04 -8.14
C SER A 20 -14.30 -2.52 -7.23
N ILE A 21 -13.54 -3.40 -6.57
CA ILE A 21 -12.47 -2.98 -5.65
C ILE A 21 -11.27 -2.42 -6.43
N VAL A 22 -10.90 -3.02 -7.56
CA VAL A 22 -9.83 -2.47 -8.41
C VAL A 22 -10.23 -1.11 -8.99
N GLY A 23 -11.47 -0.99 -9.47
CA GLY A 23 -12.02 0.29 -9.94
C GLY A 23 -12.00 1.35 -8.84
N PHE A 24 -12.36 0.99 -7.60
CA PHE A 24 -12.21 1.86 -6.44
C PHE A 24 -10.76 2.33 -6.26
N TYR A 25 -9.77 1.42 -6.24
CA TYR A 25 -8.37 1.81 -6.07
C TYR A 25 -7.86 2.74 -7.17
N VAL A 26 -8.28 2.52 -8.42
CA VAL A 26 -7.94 3.41 -9.54
C VAL A 26 -8.55 4.80 -9.34
N LEU A 27 -9.84 4.88 -9.03
CA LEU A 27 -10.51 6.16 -8.79
C LEU A 27 -9.93 6.88 -7.56
N TYR A 28 -9.59 6.14 -6.51
CA TYR A 28 -8.99 6.67 -5.30
C TYR A 28 -7.57 7.19 -5.53
N ALA A 29 -6.77 6.50 -6.35
CA ALA A 29 -5.45 6.99 -6.77
C ALA A 29 -5.53 8.32 -7.52
N LEU A 30 -6.50 8.45 -8.44
CA LEU A 30 -6.67 9.66 -9.24
C LEU A 30 -7.27 10.80 -8.41
N GLY A 31 -8.44 10.59 -7.83
CA GLY A 31 -9.17 11.62 -7.08
C GLY A 31 -8.59 11.88 -5.70
N GLY A 32 -8.49 10.84 -4.87
CA GLY A 32 -7.94 10.94 -3.52
C GLY A 32 -6.47 11.35 -3.52
N GLY A 33 -5.66 10.79 -4.44
CA GLY A 33 -4.26 11.17 -4.62
C GLY A 33 -4.08 12.63 -5.01
N TYR A 34 -4.84 13.12 -6.00
CA TYR A 34 -4.80 14.54 -6.39
C TYR A 34 -5.27 15.47 -5.26
N MET A 35 -6.35 15.08 -4.57
CA MET A 35 -6.90 15.82 -3.44
C MET A 35 -5.85 16.03 -2.34
N VAL A 36 -5.11 14.98 -1.95
CA VAL A 36 -4.06 15.12 -0.92
C VAL A 36 -2.81 15.83 -1.44
N ALA A 37 -2.50 15.72 -2.74
CA ALA A 37 -1.35 16.36 -3.36
C ALA A 37 -1.47 17.88 -3.43
N THR A 38 -2.68 18.41 -3.46
CA THR A 38 -2.93 19.86 -3.49
C THR A 38 -3.04 20.49 -2.10
N GLN A 39 -2.90 19.69 -1.02
CA GLN A 39 -2.92 20.23 0.35
C GLN A 39 -1.56 20.80 0.77
N PRO A 40 -1.54 21.82 1.66
CA PRO A 40 -2.70 22.51 2.25
C PRO A 40 -3.24 23.68 1.40
N SER A 41 -2.56 24.08 0.33
CA SER A 41 -2.84 25.35 -0.35
C SER A 41 -3.93 25.29 -1.43
N GLY A 42 -4.50 24.12 -1.70
CA GLY A 42 -5.39 23.88 -2.84
C GLY A 42 -4.67 23.89 -4.21
N GLY A 43 -3.33 23.86 -4.22
CA GLY A 43 -2.52 23.98 -5.42
C GLY A 43 -1.29 23.06 -5.39
N TRP A 44 -0.69 22.85 -6.55
CA TRP A 44 0.46 21.96 -6.69
C TRP A 44 1.77 22.63 -6.24
N GLN A 45 2.43 22.05 -5.25
CA GLN A 45 3.68 22.53 -4.64
C GLN A 45 4.84 21.60 -5.01
N GLN A 46 5.70 22.01 -5.93
CA GLN A 46 6.88 21.23 -6.30
C GLN A 46 8.00 21.38 -5.27
N PRO A 47 8.70 20.29 -4.86
CA PRO A 47 8.45 18.88 -5.19
C PRO A 47 7.49 18.18 -4.22
N PHE A 48 7.04 18.83 -3.14
CA PHE A 48 6.20 18.24 -2.09
C PHE A 48 4.99 17.46 -2.60
N SER A 49 4.18 18.01 -3.52
CA SER A 49 2.92 17.41 -3.99
C SER A 49 3.09 16.03 -4.63
N TRP A 50 4.27 15.72 -5.17
CA TRP A 50 4.58 14.38 -5.66
C TRP A 50 4.61 13.35 -4.53
N HIS A 51 4.99 13.72 -3.31
CA HIS A 51 5.07 12.81 -2.19
C HIS A 51 3.71 12.17 -1.86
N PRO A 52 2.67 12.90 -1.42
CA PRO A 52 1.39 12.29 -1.07
C PRO A 52 0.66 11.70 -2.30
N LEU A 53 0.89 12.24 -3.52
CA LEU A 53 0.36 11.62 -4.75
C LEU A 53 0.96 10.21 -4.95
N LEU A 54 2.28 10.10 -4.97
CA LEU A 54 2.98 8.84 -5.22
C LEU A 54 2.80 7.85 -4.07
N MET A 55 2.67 8.32 -2.82
CA MET A 55 2.31 7.45 -1.69
C MET A 55 0.90 6.89 -1.85
N THR A 56 -0.06 7.68 -2.32
CA THR A 56 -1.44 7.21 -2.55
C THR A 56 -1.47 6.22 -3.72
N ILE A 57 -0.82 6.54 -4.85
CA ILE A 57 -0.75 5.62 -5.99
C ILE A 57 -0.04 4.32 -5.61
N GLY A 58 1.11 4.43 -4.94
CA GLY A 58 1.95 3.29 -4.64
C GLY A 58 1.45 2.43 -3.50
N MET A 59 1.39 3.01 -2.30
CA MET A 59 1.15 2.28 -1.05
C MET A 59 -0.34 2.05 -0.77
N VAL A 60 -1.24 2.77 -1.43
CA VAL A 60 -2.69 2.51 -1.31
C VAL A 60 -3.18 1.72 -2.52
N ALA A 61 -3.09 2.30 -3.72
CA ALA A 61 -3.72 1.71 -4.89
C ALA A 61 -2.98 0.48 -5.42
N PHE A 62 -1.71 0.61 -5.84
CA PHE A 62 -0.97 -0.53 -6.39
C PHE A 62 -0.81 -1.68 -5.40
N MET A 63 -0.48 -1.39 -4.13
CA MET A 63 -0.41 -2.42 -3.09
C MET A 63 -1.78 -3.06 -2.82
N GLY A 64 -2.86 -2.28 -2.80
CA GLY A 64 -4.22 -2.78 -2.64
C GLY A 64 -4.67 -3.67 -3.79
N ILE A 65 -4.46 -3.23 -5.03
CA ILE A 65 -4.72 -4.01 -6.25
C ILE A 65 -3.89 -5.28 -6.24
N GLY A 66 -2.59 -5.20 -5.96
CA GLY A 66 -1.72 -6.37 -5.86
C GLY A 66 -2.23 -7.38 -4.83
N ALA A 67 -2.67 -6.94 -3.67
CA ALA A 67 -3.25 -7.80 -2.64
C ALA A 67 -4.55 -8.48 -3.11
N MET A 68 -5.44 -7.75 -3.80
CA MET A 68 -6.67 -8.29 -4.37
C MET A 68 -6.41 -9.30 -5.48
N THR A 69 -5.51 -8.99 -6.41
CA THR A 69 -5.10 -9.88 -7.50
C THR A 69 -4.55 -11.19 -6.96
N LYS A 70 -3.76 -11.15 -5.86
CA LYS A 70 -3.22 -12.36 -5.26
C LYS A 70 -4.31 -13.31 -4.74
N LYS A 71 -5.47 -12.79 -4.30
CA LYS A 71 -6.60 -13.59 -3.78
C LYS A 71 -7.30 -14.42 -4.86
N LEU A 72 -7.19 -14.04 -6.13
CA LEU A 72 -7.71 -14.84 -7.25
C LEU A 72 -6.97 -16.19 -7.39
N GLY A 73 -5.72 -16.24 -6.89
CA GLY A 73 -4.86 -17.41 -6.99
C GLY A 73 -4.43 -17.71 -8.43
N GLY A 74 -3.62 -18.75 -8.61
CA GLY A 74 -3.06 -19.11 -9.92
C GLY A 74 -1.74 -18.41 -10.21
N TYR A 75 -1.09 -18.89 -11.28
CA TYR A 75 0.25 -18.49 -11.68
C TYR A 75 0.30 -17.04 -12.17
N ASP A 76 -0.52 -16.70 -13.17
CA ASP A 76 -0.53 -15.35 -13.78
C ASP A 76 -0.87 -14.27 -12.78
N ASN A 77 -1.89 -14.49 -11.94
CA ASN A 77 -2.26 -13.56 -10.87
C ASN A 77 -1.15 -13.39 -9.82
N THR A 78 -0.29 -14.39 -9.63
CA THR A 78 0.88 -14.25 -8.74
C THR A 78 1.94 -13.35 -9.36
N LYS A 79 2.13 -13.43 -10.68
CA LYS A 79 3.03 -12.51 -11.41
C LYS A 79 2.48 -11.10 -11.44
N LEU A 80 1.19 -10.93 -11.72
CA LEU A 80 0.52 -9.62 -11.67
C LEU A 80 0.58 -9.00 -10.27
N HIS A 81 0.37 -9.80 -9.22
CA HIS A 81 0.58 -9.36 -7.83
C HIS A 81 1.99 -8.77 -7.64
N ALA A 82 3.03 -9.48 -8.10
CA ALA A 82 4.40 -8.99 -7.99
C ALA A 82 4.62 -7.69 -8.79
N ILE A 83 4.09 -7.60 -10.02
CA ILE A 83 4.18 -6.39 -10.85
C ILE A 83 3.55 -5.19 -10.13
N PHE A 84 2.31 -5.31 -9.66
CA PHE A 84 1.65 -4.25 -8.92
C PHE A 84 2.41 -3.87 -7.64
N SER A 85 2.88 -4.85 -6.86
CA SER A 85 3.66 -4.59 -5.65
C SER A 85 4.96 -3.84 -5.95
N TRP A 86 5.69 -4.21 -6.99
CA TRP A 86 6.93 -3.50 -7.38
C TRP A 86 6.65 -2.11 -7.96
N SER A 87 5.59 -1.93 -8.77
CA SER A 87 5.13 -0.60 -9.17
C SER A 87 4.82 0.27 -7.95
N GLY A 88 4.18 -0.30 -6.93
CA GLY A 88 3.92 0.37 -5.65
C GLY A 88 5.20 0.78 -4.91
N ILE A 89 6.20 -0.11 -4.87
CA ILE A 89 7.52 0.18 -4.28
C ILE A 89 8.22 1.31 -5.05
N PHE A 90 8.22 1.30 -6.39
CA PHE A 90 8.84 2.36 -7.17
C PHE A 90 8.17 3.71 -6.98
N CYS A 91 6.83 3.76 -6.93
CA CYS A 91 6.10 4.98 -6.56
C CYS A 91 6.51 5.46 -5.15
N THR A 92 6.62 4.54 -4.19
CA THR A 92 7.06 4.85 -2.82
C THR A 92 8.46 5.47 -2.81
N LEU A 93 9.41 4.88 -3.54
CA LEU A 93 10.76 5.44 -3.65
C LEU A 93 10.75 6.83 -4.29
N GLY A 94 9.97 7.04 -5.36
CA GLY A 94 9.79 8.36 -5.97
C GLY A 94 9.17 9.38 -5.02
N GLY A 95 8.17 8.99 -4.23
CA GLY A 95 7.55 9.85 -3.23
C GLY A 95 8.49 10.16 -2.07
N LEU A 96 9.33 9.21 -1.62
CA LEU A 96 10.37 9.45 -0.62
C LEU A 96 11.44 10.41 -1.14
N TYR A 97 11.86 10.24 -2.39
CA TYR A 97 12.77 11.17 -3.05
C TYR A 97 12.19 12.59 -3.10
N ALA A 98 10.93 12.74 -3.51
CA ALA A 98 10.26 14.04 -3.57
C ALA A 98 10.23 14.77 -2.21
N ILE A 99 9.87 14.08 -1.12
CA ILE A 99 9.85 14.71 0.21
C ILE A 99 11.25 14.99 0.75
N TYR A 100 12.23 14.13 0.43
CA TYR A 100 13.62 14.35 0.78
C TYR A 100 14.14 15.64 0.12
N THR A 101 14.00 15.74 -1.19
CA THR A 101 14.41 16.93 -1.96
C THR A 101 13.69 18.19 -1.49
N ASN A 102 12.38 18.11 -1.21
CA ASN A 102 11.62 19.25 -0.69
C ASN A 102 12.21 19.76 0.63
N LYS A 103 12.55 18.84 1.54
CA LYS A 103 13.09 19.20 2.86
C LYS A 103 14.49 19.78 2.77
N GLU A 104 15.35 19.22 1.91
CA GLU A 104 16.67 19.78 1.63
C GLU A 104 16.58 21.22 1.12
N GLN A 105 15.73 21.47 0.11
CA GLN A 105 15.53 22.80 -0.45
C GLN A 105 15.00 23.83 0.56
N MET A 106 14.25 23.37 1.56
CA MET A 106 13.70 24.22 2.62
C MET A 106 14.56 24.28 3.89
N GLY A 107 15.71 23.59 3.94
CA GLY A 107 16.54 23.49 5.14
C GLY A 107 15.81 22.86 6.34
N ARG A 108 14.88 21.93 6.11
CA ARG A 108 14.04 21.30 7.15
C ARG A 108 14.58 19.93 7.56
N PRO A 109 14.54 19.58 8.86
CA PRO A 109 15.05 18.29 9.33
C PRO A 109 14.18 17.11 8.85
N HIS A 110 14.85 15.96 8.66
CA HIS A 110 14.24 14.70 8.23
C HIS A 110 13.77 13.86 9.42
N LEU A 111 12.80 12.97 9.18
CA LEU A 111 12.33 11.95 10.13
C LEU A 111 11.97 12.45 11.56
N THR A 112 11.47 13.67 11.70
CA THR A 112 11.17 14.27 13.02
C THR A 112 9.75 14.03 13.54
N SER A 113 8.92 13.24 12.84
CA SER A 113 7.50 13.09 13.18
C SER A 113 7.01 11.64 13.18
N TRP A 114 5.90 11.39 13.88
CA TRP A 114 5.25 10.08 13.87
C TRP A 114 4.89 9.59 12.46
N HIS A 115 4.35 10.48 11.62
CA HIS A 115 4.09 10.18 10.20
C HIS A 115 5.34 9.63 9.49
N SER A 116 6.50 10.28 9.67
CA SER A 116 7.74 9.86 9.01
C SER A 116 8.28 8.54 9.54
N TRP A 117 8.15 8.26 10.84
CA TRP A 117 8.58 6.99 11.43
C TRP A 117 7.70 5.81 11.01
N ILE A 118 6.38 6.00 11.01
CA ILE A 118 5.43 4.97 10.53
C ILE A 118 5.63 4.76 9.03
N GLY A 119 5.77 5.85 8.26
CA GLY A 119 5.98 5.80 6.82
C GLY A 119 7.26 5.08 6.42
N ILE A 120 8.39 5.37 7.06
CA ILE A 120 9.65 4.68 6.74
C ILE A 120 9.61 3.21 7.16
N ALA A 121 8.99 2.89 8.30
CA ALA A 121 8.78 1.51 8.71
C ALA A 121 7.95 0.74 7.68
N ALA A 122 6.86 1.33 7.18
CA ALA A 122 6.05 0.72 6.13
C ALA A 122 6.83 0.55 4.81
N ALA A 123 7.57 1.57 4.37
CA ALA A 123 8.35 1.54 3.13
C ALA A 123 9.47 0.48 3.16
N VAL A 124 10.25 0.43 4.26
CA VAL A 124 11.33 -0.55 4.42
C VAL A 124 10.76 -1.96 4.46
N ASN A 125 9.70 -2.20 5.24
CA ASN A 125 9.08 -3.52 5.29
C ASN A 125 8.43 -3.93 3.95
N ALA A 126 7.84 -2.98 3.21
CA ALA A 126 7.33 -3.24 1.86
C ALA A 126 8.46 -3.70 0.92
N LEU A 127 9.62 -3.04 0.97
CA LEU A 127 10.80 -3.46 0.20
C LEU A 127 11.29 -4.85 0.62
N CYS A 128 11.44 -5.11 1.92
CA CYS A 128 11.83 -6.43 2.42
C CYS A 128 10.86 -7.53 1.97
N LEU A 129 9.56 -7.30 2.06
CA LEU A 129 8.53 -8.23 1.60
C LEU A 129 8.58 -8.42 0.08
N GLY A 130 8.81 -7.35 -0.69
CA GLY A 130 9.03 -7.43 -2.13
C GLY A 130 10.22 -8.30 -2.49
N LEU A 131 11.35 -8.13 -1.79
CA LEU A 131 12.54 -8.97 -1.95
C LEU A 131 12.29 -10.43 -1.57
N VAL A 132 11.62 -10.70 -0.45
CA VAL A 132 11.22 -12.07 -0.07
C VAL A 132 10.29 -12.67 -1.13
N GLY A 133 9.34 -11.89 -1.64
CA GLY A 133 8.44 -12.28 -2.72
C GLY A 133 9.19 -12.69 -3.99
N SER A 134 10.16 -11.88 -4.40
CA SER A 134 10.95 -12.10 -5.62
C SER A 134 12.02 -13.18 -5.49
N ILE A 135 12.74 -13.25 -4.38
CA ILE A 135 13.90 -14.15 -4.23
C ILE A 135 13.46 -15.51 -3.69
N VAL A 136 12.57 -15.52 -2.69
CA VAL A 136 12.21 -16.74 -1.96
C VAL A 136 10.94 -17.37 -2.52
N LEU A 137 9.91 -16.57 -2.78
CA LEU A 137 8.56 -17.07 -3.07
C LEU A 137 8.17 -17.05 -4.55
N HIS A 138 9.02 -16.54 -5.44
CA HIS A 138 8.68 -16.38 -6.86
C HIS A 138 8.31 -17.73 -7.50
N PRO A 139 7.22 -17.80 -8.29
CA PRO A 139 6.69 -19.07 -8.77
C PRO A 139 7.66 -19.82 -9.70
N ASP A 140 8.49 -19.10 -10.46
CA ASP A 140 9.46 -19.71 -11.38
C ASP A 140 10.73 -20.16 -10.65
N PHE A 141 11.44 -19.22 -10.03
CA PHE A 141 12.81 -19.40 -9.54
C PHE A 141 12.98 -19.16 -8.02
N GLY A 142 11.88 -19.02 -7.26
CA GLY A 142 11.96 -18.78 -5.83
C GLY A 142 12.67 -19.92 -5.09
N VAL A 143 13.68 -19.60 -4.29
CA VAL A 143 14.56 -20.59 -3.65
C VAL A 143 13.83 -21.49 -2.65
N ASP A 144 12.71 -21.04 -2.09
CA ASP A 144 11.89 -21.82 -1.15
C ASP A 144 10.41 -21.54 -1.35
N LYS A 145 9.98 -21.64 -2.61
CA LYS A 145 8.65 -21.21 -3.03
C LYS A 145 7.50 -22.02 -2.44
N THR A 146 7.69 -23.17 -1.80
CA THR A 146 6.59 -23.97 -1.21
C THR A 146 6.50 -23.85 0.32
N ASN A 147 7.43 -23.13 0.96
CA ASN A 147 7.49 -22.98 2.42
C ASN A 147 6.24 -22.28 2.98
N LYS A 148 5.46 -23.03 3.75
CA LYS A 148 4.20 -22.56 4.32
C LYS A 148 4.40 -21.48 5.38
N THR A 149 5.48 -21.58 6.16
CA THR A 149 5.80 -20.61 7.22
C THR A 149 6.18 -19.27 6.61
N ILE A 150 7.06 -19.26 5.60
CA ILE A 150 7.46 -18.02 4.91
C ILE A 150 6.26 -17.41 4.17
N ARG A 151 5.44 -18.23 3.50
CA ARG A 151 4.20 -17.75 2.85
C ARG A 151 3.21 -17.14 3.84
N PHE A 152 3.05 -17.74 5.01
CA PHE A 152 2.22 -17.20 6.08
C PHE A 152 2.79 -15.87 6.60
N ALA A 153 4.08 -15.82 6.93
CA ALA A 153 4.75 -14.61 7.39
C ALA A 153 4.69 -13.48 6.36
N HIS A 154 4.94 -13.78 5.08
CA HIS A 154 4.83 -12.82 3.98
C HIS A 154 3.41 -12.28 3.84
N LYS A 155 2.39 -13.16 3.86
CA LYS A 155 0.98 -12.75 3.78
C LYS A 155 0.57 -11.87 4.96
N THR A 156 0.87 -12.29 6.18
CA THR A 156 0.48 -11.56 7.40
C THR A 156 1.26 -10.25 7.53
N GLY A 157 2.57 -10.28 7.26
CA GLY A 157 3.41 -9.09 7.25
C GLY A 157 2.95 -8.06 6.21
N ALA A 158 2.63 -8.50 4.99
CA ALA A 158 2.11 -7.59 3.95
C ALA A 158 0.81 -6.89 4.35
N ARG A 159 -0.09 -7.59 5.06
CA ARG A 159 -1.34 -6.99 5.57
C ARG A 159 -1.07 -5.93 6.63
N LEU A 160 -0.15 -6.21 7.57
CA LEU A 160 0.25 -5.25 8.59
C LEU A 160 0.92 -4.03 7.97
N VAL A 161 1.81 -4.23 6.99
CA VAL A 161 2.46 -3.13 6.26
C VAL A 161 1.44 -2.28 5.52
N LEU A 162 0.45 -2.90 4.86
CA LEU A 162 -0.59 -2.16 4.16
C LEU A 162 -1.47 -1.34 5.11
N ALA A 163 -1.84 -1.92 6.26
CA ALA A 163 -2.56 -1.20 7.31
C ALA A 163 -1.74 -0.02 7.88
N LEU A 164 -0.46 -0.24 8.14
CA LEU A 164 0.47 0.80 8.60
C LEU A 164 0.62 1.91 7.55
N ALA A 165 0.70 1.57 6.27
CA ALA A 165 0.81 2.54 5.19
C ALA A 165 -0.44 3.41 5.07
N TRP A 166 -1.64 2.82 5.20
CA TRP A 166 -2.89 3.57 5.19
C TRP A 166 -3.01 4.48 6.42
N GLY A 167 -2.60 3.99 7.59
CA GLY A 167 -2.48 4.82 8.79
C GLY A 167 -1.49 5.97 8.61
N ALA A 168 -0.31 5.71 8.03
CA ALA A 168 0.68 6.74 7.73
C ALA A 168 0.12 7.81 6.76
N ALA A 169 -0.60 7.40 5.72
CA ALA A 169 -1.24 8.30 4.77
C ALA A 169 -2.27 9.21 5.46
N PHE A 170 -3.11 8.64 6.33
CA PHE A 170 -4.09 9.41 7.09
C PHE A 170 -3.44 10.39 8.08
N VAL A 171 -2.42 9.95 8.85
CA VAL A 171 -1.66 10.83 9.75
C VAL A 171 -0.94 11.93 8.96
N GLY A 172 -0.45 11.62 7.76
CA GLY A 172 0.15 12.60 6.84
C GLY A 172 -0.86 13.66 6.41
N LEU A 173 -2.05 13.26 5.99
CA LEU A 173 -3.14 14.16 5.63
C LEU A 173 -3.57 15.04 6.82
N TYR A 174 -3.75 14.44 8.00
CA TYR A 174 -4.14 15.15 9.22
C TYR A 174 -3.15 16.27 9.61
N LYS A 175 -1.86 16.09 9.30
CA LYS A 175 -0.84 17.13 9.49
C LYS A 175 -0.91 18.26 8.46
N MET A 176 -1.50 18.01 7.29
CA MET A 176 -1.66 19.02 6.24
C MET A 176 -2.98 19.77 6.42
N THR A 177 -4.06 19.08 6.78
CA THR A 177 -5.40 19.67 6.94
C THR A 177 -6.16 19.01 8.07
N GLN A 178 -6.94 19.81 8.79
CA GLN A 178 -7.89 19.36 9.81
C GLN A 178 -9.34 19.54 9.36
N GLU A 179 -9.56 19.85 8.09
CA GLU A 179 -10.90 20.00 7.53
C GLU A 179 -11.61 18.63 7.52
N PRO A 180 -12.77 18.48 8.22
CA PRO A 180 -13.39 17.17 8.42
C PRO A 180 -13.81 16.48 7.13
N THR A 181 -14.29 17.23 6.13
CA THR A 181 -14.76 16.66 4.86
C THR A 181 -13.63 15.95 4.13
N MET A 182 -12.45 16.56 4.04
CA MET A 182 -11.25 16.00 3.41
C MET A 182 -10.75 14.76 4.15
N LEU A 183 -10.76 14.80 5.49
CA LEU A 183 -10.39 13.64 6.31
C LEU A 183 -11.37 12.48 6.11
N ILE A 184 -12.67 12.75 6.03
CA ILE A 184 -13.71 11.74 5.79
C ILE A 184 -13.61 11.19 4.37
N LEU A 185 -13.51 12.06 3.36
CA LEU A 185 -13.40 11.69 1.95
C LEU A 185 -12.16 10.83 1.68
N TYR A 186 -11.04 11.11 2.35
CA TYR A 186 -9.85 10.28 2.24
C TYR A 186 -9.97 9.01 3.10
N GLY A 187 -10.30 9.13 4.38
CA GLY A 187 -10.20 8.04 5.36
C GLY A 187 -11.33 7.02 5.29
N ALA A 188 -12.59 7.44 5.15
CA ALA A 188 -13.73 6.53 5.20
C ALA A 188 -13.69 5.45 4.12
N PRO A 189 -13.34 5.75 2.85
CA PRO A 189 -13.21 4.70 1.84
C PRO A 189 -12.15 3.65 2.20
N LEU A 190 -11.01 4.04 2.77
CA LEU A 190 -9.99 3.09 3.19
C LEU A 190 -10.51 2.14 4.27
N VAL A 191 -11.27 2.65 5.23
CA VAL A 191 -11.90 1.83 6.29
C VAL A 191 -12.94 0.88 5.70
N ILE A 192 -13.81 1.36 4.82
CA ILE A 192 -14.86 0.55 4.18
C ILE A 192 -14.27 -0.60 3.36
N PHE A 193 -13.19 -0.34 2.62
CA PHE A 193 -12.55 -1.35 1.77
C PHE A 193 -11.51 -2.22 2.50
N ALA A 194 -11.15 -1.88 3.74
CA ALA A 194 -10.16 -2.61 4.53
C ALA A 194 -10.46 -4.11 4.69
N PRO A 195 -11.70 -4.55 5.01
CA PRO A 195 -12.00 -5.98 5.17
C PRO A 195 -11.75 -6.76 3.89
N PHE A 196 -12.00 -6.16 2.73
CA PHE A 196 -11.82 -6.84 1.45
C PHE A 196 -10.36 -7.02 1.07
N THR A 197 -9.49 -6.12 1.51
CA THR A 197 -8.07 -6.13 1.13
C THR A 197 -7.20 -6.77 2.21
N LEU A 198 -7.40 -6.42 3.48
CA LEU A 198 -6.56 -6.83 4.61
C LEU A 198 -6.89 -8.21 5.20
N ILE A 199 -8.12 -8.71 5.02
CA ILE A 199 -8.57 -10.00 5.60
C ILE A 199 -8.48 -11.14 4.59
#